data_AF-A0A316QT17-F1
#
_entry.id   AF-A0A316QT17-F1
#
_cell.length_a   1.000
_cell.length_b   1.000
_cell.length_c   1.000
_cell.angle_alpha   90.00
_cell.angle_beta   90.00
_cell.angle_gamma   90.00
#
_symmetry.space_group_name_H-M   'P 1'
#
loop_
_entity.id
_entity.type
_entity.pdbx_description
1 polymer ?
#
loop_
_entity_poly.entity_id
_entity_poly.type
_entity_poly.pdbx_seq_one_letter_code
_entity_poly.pdbx_strand_id
1 'polypeptide(L)' 'MTKKEICLSNSSVAYYSGFDGLEAKCIEYGIDNYLYCVSGAWSAKKRYHKLKIQGSYDGAYIRFRGYRLFLHDFILIGG' A
#
# COMPACT_ATOMS: atom_id res chain seq x y z
N MET A 1 -10.56 6.47 13.01
CA MET A 1 -9.86 5.17 12.86
C MET A 1 -8.37 5.44 12.72
N THR A 2 -7.51 4.76 13.48
CA THR A 2 -6.06 4.90 13.30
C THR A 2 -5.57 4.04 12.13
N LYS A 3 -4.48 4.44 11.46
CA LYS A 3 -3.86 3.67 10.35
C LYS A 3 -3.56 2.21 10.71
N LYS A 4 -3.30 1.93 11.99
CA LYS A 4 -3.05 0.59 12.51
C LYS A 4 -4.33 -0.25 12.55
N GLU A 5 -5.44 0.30 13.04
CA GLU A 5 -6.73 -0.39 13.09
C GLU A 5 -7.25 -0.71 11.69
N ILE A 6 -7.15 0.23 10.76
CA ILE A 6 -7.53 -0.01 9.36
C ILE A 6 -6.71 -1.17 8.77
N CYS A 7 -5.39 -1.18 8.99
CA CYS A 7 -4.52 -2.24 8.48
C CYS A 7 -4.70 -3.59 9.17
N LEU A 8 -5.24 -3.62 10.40
CA LEU A 8 -5.53 -4.86 11.13
C LEU A 8 -6.92 -5.41 10.80
N SER A 9 -7.88 -4.52 10.54
CA SER A 9 -9.26 -4.90 10.23
C SER A 9 -9.48 -5.28 8.77
N ASN A 10 -8.57 -4.90 7.86
CA ASN A 10 -8.67 -5.21 6.44
C ASN A 10 -7.65 -6.28 6.04
N SER A 11 -8.09 -7.23 5.20
CA SER A 11 -7.21 -8.22 4.57
C SER A 11 -6.27 -7.56 3.55
N SER A 12 -5.15 -8.23 3.24
CA SER A 12 -4.24 -7.77 2.19
C SER A 12 -4.92 -7.94 0.83
N VAL A 13 -5.07 -6.84 0.09
CA VAL A 13 -5.66 -6.81 -1.25
C VAL A 13 -4.58 -6.99 -2.32
N ALA A 14 -3.37 -6.49 -2.05
CA ALA A 14 -2.26 -6.63 -2.96
C ALA A 14 -0.93 -6.71 -2.20
N TYR A 15 0.10 -7.18 -2.88
CA TYR A 15 1.42 -7.35 -2.32
C TYR A 15 2.50 -6.90 -3.31
N TYR A 16 3.56 -6.32 -2.76
CA TYR A 16 4.74 -5.93 -3.49
C TYR A 16 5.99 -6.50 -2.81
N SER A 17 6.78 -7.27 -3.55
CA SER A 17 7.93 -8.03 -3.02
C SER A 17 9.08 -7.14 -2.55
N GLY A 18 9.14 -5.88 -2.99
CA GLY A 18 10.18 -4.96 -2.54
C GLY A 18 9.94 -4.42 -1.12
N PHE A 19 10.97 -3.77 -0.58
CA PHE A 19 10.94 -3.14 0.75
C PHE A 19 10.62 -4.07 1.91
N ASP A 20 11.16 -5.29 1.90
CA ASP A 20 10.96 -6.30 2.95
C ASP A 20 9.50 -6.81 3.02
N GLY A 21 8.84 -6.79 1.87
CA GLY A 21 7.43 -7.11 1.71
C GLY A 21 6.53 -5.95 2.11
N LEU A 22 5.84 -5.41 1.11
CA LEU A 22 4.88 -4.34 1.24
C LEU A 22 3.48 -4.88 0.94
N GLU A 23 2.64 -4.95 1.95
CA GLU A 23 1.25 -5.39 1.84
C GLU A 23 0.32 -4.18 1.70
N ALA A 24 -0.42 -4.10 0.61
CA ALA A 24 -1.53 -3.18 0.44
C ALA A 24 -2.77 -3.74 1.13
N LYS A 25 -3.32 -3.00 2.09
CA LYS A 25 -4.48 -3.43 2.90
C LYS A 25 -5.78 -2.86 2.37
N CYS A 26 -5.83 -1.55 2.14
CA CYS A 26 -7.06 -0.88 1.72
C CYS A 26 -6.73 0.41 0.98
N ILE A 27 -7.59 0.75 0.02
CA ILE A 27 -7.59 2.07 -0.62
C ILE A 27 -8.79 2.83 -0.08
N GLU A 28 -8.51 3.97 0.53
CA GLU A 28 -9.53 4.93 0.94
C GLU A 28 -9.76 5.89 -0.22
N TYR A 29 -10.91 5.71 -0.87
CA TYR A 29 -11.37 6.55 -1.96
C TYR A 29 -12.07 7.79 -1.40
N GLY A 30 -11.71 8.96 -1.91
CA GLY A 30 -12.25 10.25 -1.49
C GLY A 30 -11.85 11.34 -2.48
N ILE A 31 -11.77 12.59 -2.02
CA ILE A 31 -11.22 13.70 -2.83
C ILE A 31 -9.78 13.38 -3.26
N ASP A 32 -9.02 12.79 -2.34
CA ASP A 32 -7.72 12.21 -2.58
C ASP A 32 -7.76 10.72 -2.26
N ASN A 33 -7.17 9.91 -3.14
CA ASN A 33 -7.07 8.46 -2.93
C ASN A 33 -5.85 8.16 -2.06
N TYR A 34 -6.04 7.43 -0.97
CA TYR A 34 -4.96 7.03 -0.08
C TYR A 34 -4.87 5.51 0.01
N LEU A 35 -3.67 4.97 -0.16
CA LEU A 35 -3.34 3.58 0.08
C LEU A 35 -2.84 3.40 1.52
N TYR A 36 -3.48 2.50 2.25
CA TYR A 36 -2.97 1.98 3.52
C TYR A 36 -2.17 0.72 3.25
N CYS A 37 -0.90 0.73 3.65
CA CYS A 37 0.00 -0.38 3.45
C CYS A 37 0.90 -0.65 4.66
N VAL A 38 1.35 -1.90 4.77
CA VAL A 38 2.24 -2.37 5.82
C VAL A 38 3.56 -2.78 5.19
N SER A 39 4.65 -2.15 5.61
CA SER A 39 6.00 -2.55 5.19
C SER A 39 6.64 -3.45 6.25
N GLY A 40 7.51 -4.36 5.83
CA GLY A 40 8.15 -5.31 6.73
C GLY A 40 7.21 -6.47 7.02
N ALA A 41 6.54 -6.98 5.99
CA ALA A 41 5.76 -8.20 6.09
C ALA A 41 6.66 -9.40 6.43
N TRP A 42 7.91 -9.38 5.97
CA TRP A 42 8.92 -10.41 6.21
C TRP A 42 9.79 -10.12 7.44
N SER A 43 9.91 -8.86 7.85
CA SER A 43 10.62 -8.47 9.07
C SER A 43 9.73 -8.51 10.32
N ALA A 44 10.34 -8.77 11.47
CA ALA A 44 9.67 -8.74 12.77
C ALA A 44 9.04 -7.38 13.13
N LYS A 45 9.47 -6.27 12.48
CA LYS A 45 8.99 -4.91 12.76
C LYS A 45 8.08 -4.37 11.65
N LYS A 46 6.79 -4.70 11.73
CA LYS A 46 5.74 -4.16 10.86
C LYS A 46 5.57 -2.65 11.07
N ARG A 47 5.56 -1.89 9.98
CA ARG A 47 5.30 -0.45 9.97
C ARG A 47 4.10 -0.12 9.11
N TYR A 48 3.19 0.68 9.66
CA TYR A 48 1.95 1.10 9.01
C TYR A 48 2.12 2.47 8.35
N HIS A 49 1.77 2.55 7.07
CA HIS A 49 1.90 3.73 6.25
C HIS A 49 0.57 4.10 5.61
N LYS A 50 0.36 5.41 5.46
CA LYS A 50 -0.71 5.99 4.64
C LYS A 50 -0.02 6.76 3.53
N LEU A 51 -0.15 6.28 2.30
CA LEU A 51 0.50 6.84 1.13
C LEU A 51 -0.56 7.41 0.20
N LYS A 52 -0.36 8.65 -0.26
CA LYS A 52 -1.24 9.24 -1.26
C LYS A 52 -1.00 8.58 -2.62
N ILE A 53 -2.07 8.08 -3.21
CA ILE A 53 -2.06 7.61 -4.59
C ILE A 53 -2.07 8.84 -5.49
N GLN A 54 -1.08 8.90 -6.37
CA GLN A 54 -0.94 9.95 -7.37
C GLN A 54 -1.24 9.34 -8.73
N GLY A 55 -2.01 10.06 -9.55
CA GLY A 55 -2.15 9.75 -10.97
C GLY A 55 -1.05 10.44 -11.77
N SER A 56 -0.41 9.68 -12.65
CA SER A 56 0.40 10.20 -13.76
C SER A 56 -0.20 9.74 -15.09
N TYR A 57 0.31 10.28 -16.20
CA TYR A 57 -0.04 9.83 -17.54
C TYR A 57 0.11 8.30 -17.73
N ASP A 58 1.14 7.73 -17.10
CA ASP A 58 1.48 6.30 -17.15
C ASP A 58 0.60 5.42 -16.24
N GLY A 59 -0.19 6.04 -15.35
CA GLY A 59 -1.07 5.34 -14.42
C GLY A 59 -0.96 5.82 -12.97
N ALA A 60 -1.63 5.10 -12.08
CA ALA A 60 -1.67 5.41 -10.67
C ALA A 60 -0.46 4.80 -9.93
N TYR A 61 0.20 5.62 -9.10
CA TYR A 61 1.39 5.22 -8.35
C TYR A 61 1.42 5.84 -6.95
N ILE A 62 2.19 5.22 -6.06
CA ILE A 62 2.49 5.73 -4.72
C ILE A 62 3.97 6.07 -4.63
N ARG A 63 4.34 7.02 -3.77
CA ARG A 63 5.74 7.28 -3.44
C ARG A 63 6.08 6.67 -2.09
N PHE A 64 6.99 5.69 -2.08
CA PHE A 64 7.49 5.08 -0.85
C PHE A 64 9.00 5.18 -0.79
N ARG A 65 9.53 5.81 0.27
CA ARG A 65 10.99 6.00 0.48
C ARG A 65 11.74 6.59 -0.74
N GLY A 66 11.09 7.48 -1.50
CA GLY A 66 11.66 8.10 -2.70
C GLY A 66 11.45 7.32 -4.00
N TYR A 67 10.97 6.08 -3.92
CA TYR A 67 10.65 5.26 -5.10
C TYR A 67 9.19 5.45 -5.52
N ARG A 68 8.95 5.41 -6.83
CA ARG A 68 7.61 5.39 -7.42
C ARG A 68 7.20 3.94 -7.63
N LEU A 69 6.14 3.54 -6.94
CA LEU A 69 5.57 2.20 -7.03
C LEU A 69 4.24 2.31 -7.74
N PHE A 70 4.17 1.78 -8.95
CA PHE A 70 2.93 1.78 -9.71
C PHE A 70 1.99 0.71 -9.17
N LEU A 71 0.71 1.02 -9.09
CA LEU A 71 -0.31 0.10 -8.57
C LEU A 71 -0.43 -1.17 -9.41
N HIS A 72 -0.10 -1.12 -10.71
CA HIS A 72 -0.09 -2.30 -11.58
C HIS A 72 1.10 -3.25 -11.34
N ASP A 73 2.14 -2.80 -10.62
CA ASP A 73 3.27 -3.64 -10.22
C ASP A 73 2.94 -4.45 -8.95
N PHE A 74 1.85 -4.10 -8.26
CA PHE A 74 1.37 -4.87 -7.12
C PHE A 74 0.64 -6.12 -7.60
N ILE A 75 0.99 -7.23 -6.96
CA ILE A 75 0.35 -8.52 -7.18
C ILE A 75 -0.94 -8.54 -6.37
N LEU A 76 -2.08 -8.55 -7.04
CA LEU A 76 -3.39 -8.65 -6.39
C LEU A 76 -3.55 -10.03 -5.72
N ILE A 77 -3.94 -10.02 -4.46
CA ILE A 77 -4.23 -11.23 -3.68
C ILE A 77 -5.75 -11.38 -3.70
N GLY A 78 -6.26 -12.18 -4.65
CA GLY A 78 -7.70 -12.40 -4.82
C GLY A 78 -8.14 -12.61 -6.26
N GLY A 79 -7.36 -13.39 -7.03
CA GLY A 79 -7.78 -13.93 -8.32
C GLY A 79 -8.48 -15.27 -8.15
#